data_AF-A0AAN8M1V4-F1
#
_entry.id   AF-A0AAN8M1V4-F1
#
_cell.length_a   1.000
_cell.length_b   1.000
_cell.length_c   1.000
_cell.angle_alpha   90.00
_cell.angle_beta   90.00
_cell.angle_gamma   90.00
#
_symmetry.space_group_name_H-M   'P 1'
#
loop_
_entity.id
_entity.type
_entity.pdbx_description
1 polymer ?
#
loop_
_entity_poly.entity_id
_entity_poly.type
_entity_poly.pdbx_seq_one_letter_code
_entity_poly.pdbx_strand_id
1 'polypeptide(L)'
;MVEDACDLQLLRLNATRWNSWFMAVERLLRIVKDKGEAAVRVLCTDFEVPMFNPAELAFHTEYAAAMSPVAKAINILQAETNDQMGWLLPTINLLITKLDRIKLSLKYCKPLVDALQLGLKKRFSHMFHDPELIAAAILLPKFKTTWTKDDTTIRMGMDYIKDHLEEPLLQLSDGTSSSDEEDFFSAMKTSQAQESSKQLDRYLACSADHMELLKSFPAVCKLSLRLNTPLPSSAACERLFSIA
;
A
#
# COMPACT_ATOMS: atom_id res chain seq x y z
N MET A 1 7.46 34.91 -14.19
CA MET A 1 6.12 35.01 -14.83
C MET A 1 5.07 34.15 -14.15
N VAL A 2 5.18 32.80 -14.16
CA VAL A 2 4.18 31.93 -13.52
C VAL A 2 4.16 32.11 -12.00
N GLU A 3 5.34 32.07 -11.37
CA GLU A 3 5.47 32.27 -9.93
C GLU A 3 5.08 33.69 -9.52
N ASP A 4 5.44 34.70 -10.33
CA ASP A 4 5.05 36.10 -10.09
C ASP A 4 3.54 36.36 -10.23
N ALA A 5 2.83 35.58 -11.05
CA ALA A 5 1.38 35.73 -11.25
C ALA A 5 0.53 34.88 -10.30
N CYS A 6 1.08 33.80 -9.74
CA CYS A 6 0.32 32.77 -9.02
C CYS A 6 0.89 32.38 -7.64
N ASP A 7 2.03 32.92 -7.24
CA ASP A 7 2.84 32.50 -6.08
C ASP A 7 3.19 31.01 -6.07
N LEU A 8 3.06 30.35 -7.22
CA LEU A 8 3.19 28.92 -7.40
C LEU A 8 3.80 28.61 -8.76
N GLN A 9 4.78 27.71 -8.79
CA GLN A 9 5.33 27.18 -10.04
C GLN A 9 4.43 26.08 -10.62
N LEU A 10 4.33 26.02 -11.95
CA LEU A 10 3.82 24.86 -12.67
C LEU A 10 4.81 23.70 -12.54
N LEU A 11 4.30 22.49 -12.38
CA LEU A 11 5.14 21.31 -12.23
C LEU A 11 5.47 20.73 -13.61
N ARG A 12 6.78 20.53 -13.86
CA ARG A 12 7.23 19.84 -15.07
C ARG A 12 6.82 18.38 -15.00
N LEU A 13 6.17 17.91 -16.07
CA LEU A 13 5.84 16.50 -16.23
C LEU A 13 7.13 15.68 -16.27
N ASN A 14 7.13 14.58 -15.54
CA ASN A 14 8.23 13.64 -15.54
C ASN A 14 7.69 12.25 -15.88
N ALA A 15 8.13 11.71 -17.00
CA ALA A 15 7.75 10.38 -17.49
C ALA A 15 8.13 9.26 -16.50
N THR A 16 9.19 9.43 -15.71
CA THR A 16 9.63 8.42 -14.74
C THR A 16 8.84 8.48 -13.44
N ARG A 17 8.13 9.58 -13.15
CA ARG A 17 7.36 9.77 -11.92
C ARG A 17 5.87 9.61 -12.19
N TRP A 18 5.30 8.49 -11.76
CA TRP A 18 3.95 8.04 -12.15
C TRP A 18 2.81 8.99 -11.76
N ASN A 19 3.01 9.87 -10.78
CA ASN A 19 2.02 10.86 -10.35
C ASN A 19 2.25 12.27 -10.90
N SER A 20 3.25 12.50 -11.77
CA SER A 20 3.61 13.85 -12.24
C SER A 20 2.47 14.57 -12.96
N TRP A 21 1.69 13.87 -13.79
CA TRP A 21 0.53 14.45 -14.49
C TRP A 21 -0.57 14.86 -13.52
N PHE A 22 -0.87 14.00 -12.53
CA PHE A 22 -1.79 14.32 -11.44
C PHE A 22 -1.35 15.56 -10.67
N MET A 23 -0.07 15.64 -10.28
CA MET A 23 0.46 16.78 -9.53
C MET A 23 0.37 18.09 -10.32
N ALA A 24 0.61 18.04 -11.64
CA ALA A 24 0.47 19.22 -12.50
C ALA A 24 -0.99 19.71 -12.58
N VAL A 25 -1.94 18.80 -12.77
CA VAL A 25 -3.38 19.15 -12.81
C VAL A 25 -3.87 19.64 -11.45
N GLU A 26 -3.47 18.98 -10.35
CA GLU A 26 -3.81 19.42 -9.00
C GLU A 26 -3.26 20.82 -8.71
N ARG A 27 -2.04 21.12 -9.16
CA ARG A 27 -1.42 22.45 -9.05
C ARG A 27 -2.22 23.51 -9.81
N LEU A 28 -2.62 23.21 -11.05
CA LEU A 28 -3.44 24.10 -11.85
C LEU A 28 -4.78 24.41 -11.16
N LEU A 29 -5.49 23.37 -10.70
CA LEU A 29 -6.77 23.54 -10.00
C LEU A 29 -6.61 24.33 -8.70
N ARG A 30 -5.49 24.16 -7.99
CA ARG A 30 -5.17 24.95 -6.81
C ARG A 30 -4.97 26.43 -7.15
N ILE A 31 -4.27 26.76 -8.23
CA ILE A 31 -4.13 28.15 -8.70
C ILE A 31 -5.51 28.75 -9.00
N VAL A 32 -6.36 28.02 -9.73
CA VAL A 32 -7.74 28.47 -10.03
C VAL A 32 -8.52 28.73 -8.74
N LYS A 33 -8.40 27.84 -7.75
CA LYS A 33 -9.08 27.97 -6.45
C LYS A 33 -8.55 29.15 -5.62
N ASP A 34 -7.24 29.30 -5.52
CA ASP A 34 -6.59 30.24 -4.59
C ASP A 34 -6.49 31.65 -5.19
N LYS A 35 -6.34 31.78 -6.51
CA LYS A 35 -6.11 33.05 -7.24
C LYS A 35 -7.22 33.42 -8.22
N GLY A 36 -8.16 32.50 -8.48
CA GLY A 36 -9.25 32.70 -9.43
C GLY A 36 -8.85 32.41 -10.88
N GLU A 37 -9.87 32.23 -11.73
CA GLU A 37 -9.67 31.96 -13.18
C GLU A 37 -8.96 33.10 -13.92
N ALA A 38 -9.03 34.33 -13.40
CA ALA A 38 -8.36 35.49 -14.01
C ALA A 38 -6.83 35.32 -14.05
N ALA A 39 -6.23 34.77 -12.99
CA ALA A 39 -4.79 34.52 -12.95
C ALA A 39 -4.35 33.51 -14.02
N VAL A 40 -5.13 32.43 -14.19
CA VAL A 40 -4.88 31.43 -15.25
C VAL A 40 -5.09 32.02 -16.64
N ARG A 41 -6.06 32.93 -16.81
CA ARG A 41 -6.29 33.61 -18.08
C ARG A 41 -5.10 34.48 -18.52
N VAL A 42 -4.44 35.17 -17.58
CA VAL A 42 -3.21 35.91 -17.87
C VAL A 42 -2.14 34.94 -18.38
N LEU A 43 -1.93 33.83 -17.67
CA LEU A 43 -0.97 32.80 -18.11
C LEU A 43 -1.30 32.23 -19.48
N CYS A 44 -2.57 31.90 -19.75
CA CYS A 44 -3.01 31.40 -21.05
C CYS A 44 -2.72 32.40 -22.17
N THR A 45 -2.91 33.69 -21.91
CA THR A 45 -2.60 34.76 -22.86
C THR A 45 -1.11 34.85 -23.11
N ASP A 46 -0.30 34.85 -22.05
CA ASP A 46 1.17 34.94 -22.12
C ASP A 46 1.80 33.74 -22.83
N PHE A 47 1.22 32.55 -22.69
CA PHE A 47 1.66 31.32 -23.34
C PHE A 47 1.00 31.06 -24.70
N GLU A 48 0.14 31.95 -25.17
CA GLU A 48 -0.61 31.82 -26.43
C GLU A 48 -1.45 30.53 -26.51
N VAL A 49 -2.02 30.10 -25.38
CA VAL A 49 -2.89 28.91 -25.30
C VAL A 49 -4.32 29.29 -24.97
N PRO A 50 -5.33 28.56 -25.48
CA PRO A 50 -6.72 28.82 -25.16
C PRO A 50 -7.00 28.60 -23.67
N MET A 51 -7.87 29.44 -23.11
CA MET A 51 -8.38 29.25 -21.76
C MET A 51 -9.31 28.03 -21.71
N PHE A 52 -9.25 27.28 -20.61
CA PHE A 52 -10.16 26.18 -20.36
C PHE A 52 -11.61 26.66 -20.31
N ASN A 53 -12.50 25.92 -20.97
CA ASN A 53 -13.93 26.13 -20.84
C ASN A 53 -14.47 25.47 -19.53
N PRO A 54 -15.70 25.79 -19.10
CA PRO A 54 -16.24 25.25 -17.85
C PRO A 54 -16.33 23.71 -17.81
N ALA A 55 -16.56 23.05 -18.96
CA ALA A 55 -16.62 21.60 -19.03
C ALA A 55 -15.22 20.96 -18.90
N GLU A 56 -14.19 21.60 -19.47
CA GLU A 56 -12.79 21.17 -19.32
C GLU A 56 -12.29 21.33 -17.88
N LEU A 57 -12.63 22.44 -17.21
CA LEU A 57 -12.31 22.62 -15.79
C LEU A 57 -13.04 21.60 -14.91
N ALA A 58 -14.31 21.30 -15.22
CA ALA A 58 -15.06 20.24 -14.54
C ALA A 58 -14.43 18.86 -14.76
N PHE A 59 -13.99 18.56 -15.99
CA PHE A 59 -13.25 17.33 -16.31
C PHE A 59 -11.95 17.23 -15.51
N HIS A 60 -11.14 18.28 -15.47
CA HIS A 60 -9.89 18.28 -14.71
C HIS A 60 -10.13 18.10 -13.21
N THR A 61 -11.20 18.69 -12.68
CA THR A 61 -11.61 18.50 -11.28
C THR A 61 -11.96 17.04 -11.00
N GLU A 62 -12.74 16.40 -11.87
CA GLU A 62 -13.06 14.97 -11.76
C GLU A 62 -11.83 14.08 -11.91
N TYR A 63 -10.95 14.40 -12.86
CA TYR A 63 -9.68 13.70 -13.05
C TYR A 63 -8.83 13.73 -11.78
N ALA A 64 -8.65 14.91 -11.18
CA ALA A 64 -7.89 15.07 -9.95
C ALA A 64 -8.54 14.29 -8.79
N ALA A 65 -9.88 14.30 -8.69
CA ALA A 65 -10.58 13.50 -7.70
C ALA A 65 -10.34 11.99 -7.88
N ALA A 66 -10.40 11.48 -9.11
CA ALA A 66 -10.16 10.08 -9.44
C ALA A 66 -8.71 9.64 -9.19
N MET A 67 -7.74 10.49 -9.51
CA MET A 67 -6.31 10.18 -9.38
C MET A 67 -5.73 10.46 -7.99
N SER A 68 -6.37 11.29 -7.17
CA SER A 68 -5.95 11.55 -5.79
C SER A 68 -5.76 10.28 -4.94
N PRO A 69 -6.70 9.32 -4.88
CA PRO A 69 -6.48 8.08 -4.13
C PRO A 69 -5.36 7.22 -4.73
N VAL A 70 -5.17 7.23 -6.06
CA VAL A 70 -4.07 6.51 -6.73
C VAL A 70 -2.72 7.10 -6.32
N ALA A 71 -2.59 8.42 -6.38
CA ALA A 71 -1.37 9.12 -5.96
C ALA A 71 -1.06 8.88 -4.47
N LYS A 72 -2.09 8.87 -3.60
CA LYS A 72 -1.92 8.53 -2.18
C LYS A 72 -1.46 7.09 -1.97
N ALA A 73 -2.04 6.13 -2.68
CA ALA A 73 -1.63 4.72 -2.61
C ALA A 73 -0.17 4.54 -3.05
N ILE A 74 0.23 5.18 -4.15
CA ILE A 74 1.64 5.19 -4.61
C ILE A 74 2.54 5.77 -3.51
N ASN A 75 2.19 6.93 -2.95
CA ASN A 75 3.00 7.55 -1.90
C ASN A 75 3.11 6.67 -0.64
N ILE A 76 2.05 5.95 -0.26
CA ILE A 76 2.08 5.01 0.87
C ILE A 76 3.07 3.87 0.60
N LEU A 77 2.97 3.21 -0.55
CA LEU A 77 3.82 2.06 -0.89
C LEU A 77 5.27 2.45 -1.20
N GLN A 78 5.52 3.73 -1.47
CA GLN A 78 6.85 4.28 -1.68
C GLN A 78 7.40 4.99 -0.42
N ALA A 79 6.65 5.07 0.67
CA ALA A 79 7.09 5.77 1.87
C ALA A 79 8.15 4.95 2.61
N GLU A 80 9.16 5.63 3.16
CA GLU A 80 10.20 5.00 3.99
C GLU A 80 9.68 4.55 5.35
N THR A 81 8.55 5.09 5.81
CA THR A 81 7.93 4.71 7.08
C THR A 81 6.97 3.51 6.96
N ASN A 82 6.59 3.15 5.74
CA ASN A 82 5.59 2.10 5.44
C ASN A 82 6.16 1.11 4.41
N ASP A 83 7.41 0.72 4.60
CA ASP A 83 8.23 -0.07 3.68
C ASP A 83 7.99 -1.59 3.80
N GLN A 84 7.15 -2.01 4.74
CA GLN A 84 6.84 -3.41 4.99
C GLN A 84 5.88 -3.97 3.93
N MET A 85 6.15 -5.19 3.44
CA MET A 85 5.32 -5.84 2.42
C MET A 85 3.83 -5.91 2.78
N GLY A 86 3.49 -6.06 4.06
CA GLY A 86 2.11 -6.12 4.56
C GLY A 86 1.27 -4.86 4.31
N TRP A 87 1.87 -3.75 3.86
CA TRP A 87 1.11 -2.57 3.39
C TRP A 87 0.52 -2.75 2.00
N LEU A 88 1.00 -3.70 1.19
CA LEU A 88 0.65 -3.87 -0.21
C LEU A 88 -0.85 -4.13 -0.40
N LEU A 89 -1.36 -5.26 0.11
CA LEU A 89 -2.76 -5.66 -0.08
C LEU A 89 -3.75 -4.70 0.59
N PRO A 90 -3.55 -4.25 1.85
CA PRO A 90 -4.44 -3.26 2.47
C PRO A 90 -4.54 -1.95 1.67
N THR A 91 -3.41 -1.47 1.12
CA THR A 91 -3.39 -0.23 0.34
C THR A 91 -4.14 -0.39 -0.98
N ILE A 92 -3.94 -1.50 -1.69
CA ILE A 92 -4.66 -1.78 -2.95
C ILE A 92 -6.17 -1.98 -2.69
N ASN A 93 -6.53 -2.72 -1.64
CA ASN A 93 -7.93 -2.95 -1.29
C ASN A 93 -8.67 -1.64 -0.97
N LEU A 94 -8.02 -0.77 -0.18
CA LEU A 94 -8.57 0.55 0.14
C LEU A 94 -8.65 1.45 -1.10
N LEU A 95 -7.66 1.40 -2.00
CA LEU A 95 -7.68 2.13 -3.25
C LEU A 95 -8.88 1.73 -4.11
N ILE A 96 -9.11 0.43 -4.32
CA ILE A 96 -10.25 -0.10 -5.09
C ILE A 96 -11.57 0.41 -4.48
N THR A 97 -11.74 0.28 -3.16
CA THR A 97 -12.93 0.76 -2.44
C THR A 97 -13.15 2.27 -2.60
N LYS A 98 -12.08 3.06 -2.60
CA LYS A 98 -12.18 4.52 -2.80
C LYS A 98 -12.55 4.87 -4.25
N LEU A 99 -11.99 4.16 -5.22
CA LEU A 99 -12.33 4.33 -6.64
C LEU A 99 -13.81 4.01 -6.90
N ASP A 100 -14.33 2.92 -6.34
CA ASP A 100 -15.76 2.57 -6.43
C ASP A 100 -16.66 3.70 -5.91
N ARG A 101 -16.33 4.25 -4.73
CA ARG A 101 -17.10 5.35 -4.13
C ARG A 101 -17.06 6.62 -4.96
N ILE A 102 -15.88 7.01 -5.46
CA ILE A 102 -15.72 8.23 -6.26
C ILE A 102 -16.46 8.09 -7.58
N LYS A 103 -16.42 6.91 -8.22
CA LYS A 103 -17.07 6.66 -9.52
C LYS A 103 -18.56 7.02 -9.52
N LEU A 104 -19.24 6.85 -8.39
CA LEU A 104 -20.67 7.15 -8.24
C LEU A 104 -20.99 8.64 -8.47
N SER A 105 -20.07 9.55 -8.13
CA SER A 105 -20.28 11.00 -8.26
C SER A 105 -19.73 11.60 -9.57
N LEU A 106 -18.96 10.84 -10.35
CA LEU A 106 -18.34 11.33 -11.58
C LEU A 106 -19.33 11.39 -12.76
N LYS A 107 -19.17 12.41 -13.61
CA LYS A 107 -19.91 12.57 -14.87
C LYS A 107 -19.04 12.23 -16.07
N TYR A 108 -17.80 12.73 -16.10
CA TYR A 108 -16.87 12.61 -17.23
C TYR A 108 -15.83 11.51 -17.03
N CYS A 109 -15.27 11.38 -15.81
CA CYS A 109 -14.12 10.50 -15.56
C CYS A 109 -14.47 9.07 -15.15
N LYS A 110 -15.72 8.62 -15.33
CA LYS A 110 -16.10 7.20 -15.10
C LYS A 110 -15.23 6.21 -15.88
N PRO A 111 -14.97 6.42 -17.20
CA PRO A 111 -14.12 5.50 -17.97
C PRO A 111 -12.68 5.42 -17.45
N LEU A 112 -12.15 6.52 -16.88
CA LEU A 112 -10.84 6.51 -16.24
C LEU A 112 -10.83 5.59 -15.02
N VAL A 113 -11.85 5.69 -14.16
CA VAL A 113 -11.96 4.81 -12.99
C VAL A 113 -12.09 3.36 -13.42
N ASP A 114 -12.89 3.06 -14.45
CA ASP A 114 -12.99 1.71 -15.03
C ASP A 114 -11.63 1.18 -15.50
N ALA A 115 -10.87 1.99 -16.23
CA ALA A 115 -9.54 1.61 -16.71
C ALA A 115 -8.56 1.39 -15.55
N LEU A 116 -8.58 2.24 -14.52
CA LEU A 116 -7.76 2.08 -13.31
C LEU A 116 -8.10 0.78 -12.57
N GLN A 117 -9.39 0.51 -12.34
CA GLN A 117 -9.83 -0.70 -11.66
C GLN A 117 -9.47 -1.97 -12.46
N LEU A 118 -9.64 -1.94 -13.78
CA LEU A 118 -9.22 -3.03 -14.65
C LEU A 118 -7.70 -3.25 -14.58
N GLY A 119 -6.91 -2.18 -14.62
CA GLY A 119 -5.46 -2.23 -14.49
C GLY A 119 -5.01 -2.81 -13.15
N LEU A 120 -5.61 -2.35 -12.05
CA LEU A 120 -5.36 -2.86 -10.70
C LEU A 120 -5.69 -4.34 -10.60
N LYS A 121 -6.86 -4.76 -11.09
CA LYS A 121 -7.27 -6.16 -11.12
C LYS A 121 -6.28 -7.00 -11.93
N LYS A 122 -5.98 -6.59 -13.16
CA LYS A 122 -5.04 -7.31 -14.04
C LYS A 122 -3.66 -7.48 -13.40
N ARG A 123 -3.17 -6.44 -12.71
CA ARG A 123 -1.82 -6.45 -12.13
C ARG A 123 -1.75 -7.17 -10.79
N PHE A 124 -2.73 -7.00 -9.92
CA PHE A 124 -2.63 -7.39 -8.51
C PHE A 124 -3.57 -8.54 -8.10
N SER A 125 -4.51 -8.99 -8.95
CA SER A 125 -5.51 -10.00 -8.54
C SER A 125 -4.89 -11.29 -7.99
N HIS A 126 -3.78 -11.75 -8.57
CA HIS A 126 -3.10 -12.97 -8.12
C HIS A 126 -2.50 -12.80 -6.71
N MET A 127 -2.04 -11.60 -6.36
CA MET A 127 -1.47 -11.30 -5.04
C MET A 127 -2.51 -11.38 -3.91
N PHE A 128 -3.79 -11.15 -4.21
CA PHE A 128 -4.88 -11.35 -3.24
C PHE A 128 -5.18 -12.83 -2.96
N HIS A 129 -4.56 -13.74 -3.71
CA HIS A 129 -4.65 -15.20 -3.52
C HIS A 129 -3.30 -15.79 -3.10
N ASP A 130 -2.34 -14.93 -2.73
CA ASP A 130 -1.03 -15.33 -2.22
C ASP A 130 -1.10 -15.38 -0.68
N PRO A 131 -1.07 -16.58 -0.06
CA PRO A 131 -1.18 -16.72 1.37
C PRO A 131 -0.07 -15.97 2.14
N GLU A 132 1.13 -15.85 1.57
CA GLU A 132 2.26 -15.18 2.20
C GLU A 132 2.04 -13.67 2.29
N LEU A 133 1.55 -13.05 1.21
CA LEU A 133 1.23 -11.61 1.18
C LEU A 133 0.04 -11.27 2.09
N ILE A 134 -0.96 -12.16 2.17
CA ILE A 134 -2.09 -12.02 3.09
C ILE A 134 -1.60 -12.13 4.54
N ALA A 135 -0.74 -13.12 4.84
CA ALA A 135 -0.14 -13.30 6.15
C ALA A 135 0.70 -12.07 6.55
N ALA A 136 1.52 -11.53 5.65
CA ALA A 136 2.29 -10.31 5.89
C ALA A 136 1.40 -9.14 6.33
N ALA A 137 0.25 -8.94 5.66
CA ALA A 137 -0.72 -7.91 6.03
C ALA A 137 -1.37 -8.15 7.39
N ILE A 138 -1.72 -9.40 7.73
CA ILE A 138 -2.30 -9.76 9.04
C ILE A 138 -1.29 -9.56 10.18
N LEU A 139 -0.02 -9.83 9.93
CA LEU A 139 1.05 -9.71 10.92
C LEU A 139 1.51 -8.27 11.17
N LEU A 140 0.93 -7.29 10.50
CA LEU A 140 1.08 -5.87 10.84
C LEU A 140 -0.02 -5.43 11.83
N PRO A 141 0.35 -4.91 13.02
CA PRO A 141 -0.61 -4.52 14.05
C PRO A 141 -1.67 -3.51 13.58
N LYS A 142 -1.31 -2.67 12.62
CA LYS A 142 -2.20 -1.65 12.03
C LYS A 142 -3.41 -2.24 11.30
N PHE A 143 -3.25 -3.42 10.69
CA PHE A 143 -4.26 -3.98 9.79
C PHE A 143 -4.92 -5.22 10.38
N LYS A 144 -4.11 -6.18 10.84
CA LYS A 144 -4.60 -7.49 11.30
C LYS A 144 -5.59 -8.08 10.30
N THR A 145 -6.79 -8.44 10.73
CA THR A 145 -7.84 -8.99 9.86
C THR A 145 -8.82 -7.93 9.35
N THR A 146 -8.64 -6.65 9.68
CA THR A 146 -9.66 -5.61 9.42
C THR A 146 -9.54 -4.95 8.05
N TRP A 147 -8.46 -5.22 7.30
CA TRP A 147 -8.20 -4.55 6.03
C TRP A 147 -9.07 -5.03 4.87
N THR A 148 -9.70 -6.20 4.99
CA THR A 148 -10.65 -6.75 4.01
C THR A 148 -11.87 -7.34 4.73
N LYS A 149 -12.98 -7.46 4.00
CA LYS A 149 -14.21 -8.14 4.46
C LYS A 149 -14.32 -9.56 3.94
N ASP A 150 -13.37 -9.99 3.12
CA ASP A 150 -13.37 -11.34 2.57
C ASP A 150 -12.77 -12.32 3.57
N ASP A 151 -13.66 -13.01 4.29
CA ASP A 151 -13.30 -14.04 5.26
C ASP A 151 -12.50 -15.18 4.62
N THR A 152 -12.64 -15.41 3.30
CA THR A 152 -11.89 -16.45 2.61
C THR A 152 -10.42 -16.08 2.43
N THR A 153 -10.16 -14.84 2.02
CA THR A 153 -8.82 -14.26 2.00
C THR A 153 -8.20 -14.29 3.41
N ILE A 154 -8.91 -13.82 4.44
CA ILE A 154 -8.37 -13.81 5.81
C ILE A 154 -8.01 -15.22 6.29
N ARG A 155 -8.88 -16.21 6.04
CA ARG A 155 -8.61 -17.59 6.43
C ARG A 155 -7.35 -18.14 5.78
N MET A 156 -7.15 -17.88 4.49
CA MET A 156 -5.96 -18.32 3.76
C MET A 156 -4.66 -17.82 4.39
N GLY A 157 -4.61 -16.53 4.77
CA GLY A 157 -3.45 -15.98 5.47
C GLY A 157 -3.31 -16.51 6.89
N MET A 158 -4.41 -16.73 7.60
CA MET A 158 -4.39 -17.30 8.95
C MET A 158 -3.88 -18.74 8.96
N ASP A 159 -4.29 -19.56 7.99
CA ASP A 159 -3.82 -20.94 7.83
C ASP A 159 -2.31 -20.94 7.54
N TYR A 160 -1.86 -20.09 6.60
CA TYR A 160 -0.43 -19.92 6.33
C TYR A 160 0.35 -19.50 7.58
N ILE A 161 -0.15 -18.55 8.38
CA ILE A 161 0.52 -18.13 9.61
C ILE A 161 0.66 -19.31 10.57
N LYS A 162 -0.39 -20.12 10.77
CA LYS A 162 -0.34 -21.25 11.69
C LYS A 162 0.68 -22.28 11.23
N ASP A 163 0.66 -22.66 9.95
CA ASP A 163 1.60 -23.63 9.38
C ASP A 163 3.06 -23.18 9.57
N HIS A 164 3.34 -21.88 9.45
CA HIS A 164 4.71 -21.33 9.57
C HIS A 164 5.10 -20.90 10.99
N LEU A 165 4.16 -20.83 11.94
CA LEU A 165 4.45 -20.71 13.36
C LEU A 165 4.88 -22.05 13.97
N GLU A 166 4.48 -23.15 13.34
CA GLU A 166 4.77 -24.52 13.77
C GLU A 166 6.09 -25.05 13.21
N GLU A 167 6.69 -24.40 12.20
CA GLU A 167 8.02 -24.76 11.70
C GLU A 167 9.09 -24.62 12.81
N PRO A 168 9.73 -25.72 13.25
CA PRO A 168 10.89 -25.64 14.11
C PRO A 168 12.02 -25.07 13.27
N LEU A 169 12.30 -23.78 13.47
CA LEU A 169 13.46 -23.13 12.89
C LEU A 169 14.69 -23.97 13.26
N LEU A 170 15.26 -24.63 12.25
CA LEU A 170 16.60 -25.18 12.29
C LEU A 170 17.48 -24.11 12.92
N GLN A 171 17.90 -24.36 14.16
CA GLN A 171 18.97 -23.63 14.75
C GLN A 171 20.13 -23.76 13.77
N LEU A 172 20.70 -22.64 13.34
CA LEU A 172 22.05 -22.59 12.81
C LEU A 172 22.99 -23.04 13.93
N SER A 173 23.02 -24.34 14.19
CA SER A 173 23.99 -25.02 15.02
C SER A 173 24.36 -26.28 14.26
N ASP A 174 25.60 -26.25 13.79
CA ASP A 174 26.42 -27.27 13.16
C ASP A 174 25.93 -28.73 13.23
N GLY A 175 26.07 -29.40 12.10
CA GLY A 175 25.47 -30.71 11.83
C GLY A 175 25.86 -31.81 12.80
N THR A 176 24.96 -32.78 12.96
CA THR A 176 25.30 -34.20 13.09
C THR A 176 24.07 -35.01 12.67
N SER A 177 24.25 -35.91 11.70
CA SER A 177 23.28 -36.93 11.31
C SER A 177 23.09 -37.95 12.43
N SER A 178 21.84 -38.27 12.81
CA SER A 178 21.51 -39.52 13.51
C SER A 178 19.99 -39.70 13.45
N SER A 179 19.50 -40.59 12.59
CA SER A 179 19.06 -41.98 12.90
C SER A 179 17.74 -42.04 13.65
N ASP A 180 16.76 -42.69 13.00
CA ASP A 180 15.40 -42.97 13.46
C ASP A 180 15.40 -43.67 14.83
N GLU A 181 15.15 -42.88 15.87
CA GLU A 181 14.64 -43.29 17.18
C GLU A 181 13.51 -42.29 17.47
N GLU A 182 12.35 -42.74 17.94
CA GLU A 182 11.25 -41.84 18.31
C GLU A 182 11.79 -40.72 19.21
N ASP A 183 11.79 -39.49 18.68
CA ASP A 183 12.38 -38.33 19.32
C ASP A 183 11.77 -38.15 20.71
N PHE A 184 12.53 -38.51 21.74
CA PHE A 184 12.14 -38.50 23.16
C PHE A 184 11.57 -37.15 23.59
N PHE A 185 11.91 -36.08 22.88
CA PHE A 185 11.45 -34.72 23.14
C PHE A 185 10.30 -34.25 22.23
N SER A 186 9.67 -35.14 21.47
CA SER A 186 8.52 -34.83 20.59
C SER A 186 7.38 -34.12 21.34
N ALA A 187 7.10 -34.50 22.58
CA ALA A 187 6.12 -33.83 23.44
C ALA A 187 6.47 -32.36 23.76
N MET A 188 7.76 -32.03 23.84
CA MET A 188 8.25 -30.67 24.07
C MET A 188 8.06 -29.79 22.83
N LYS A 189 8.26 -30.36 21.62
CA LYS A 189 7.98 -29.69 20.34
C LYS A 189 6.48 -29.35 20.20
N THR A 190 5.60 -30.27 20.54
CA THR A 190 4.14 -30.05 20.55
C THR A 190 3.73 -28.93 21.52
N SER A 191 4.37 -28.87 22.70
CA SER A 191 4.10 -27.82 23.70
C SER A 191 4.49 -26.43 23.20
N GLN A 192 5.58 -26.32 22.44
CA GLN A 192 6.07 -25.06 21.88
C GLN A 192 5.22 -24.57 20.69
N ALA A 193 4.78 -25.49 19.83
CA ALA A 193 3.80 -25.20 18.77
C ALA A 193 2.49 -24.67 19.37
N GLN A 194 1.99 -25.32 20.43
CA GLN A 194 0.76 -24.90 21.12
C GLN A 194 0.88 -23.52 21.78
N GLU A 195 2.05 -23.16 22.33
CA GLU A 195 2.27 -21.81 22.87
C GLU A 195 2.38 -20.76 21.77
N SER A 196 2.96 -21.09 20.62
CA SER A 196 3.07 -20.17 19.48
C SER A 196 1.69 -19.84 18.88
N SER A 197 0.82 -20.85 18.78
CA SER A 197 -0.58 -20.68 18.38
C SER A 197 -1.36 -19.79 19.38
N LYS A 198 -1.19 -20.01 20.69
CA LYS A 198 -1.78 -19.13 21.73
C LYS A 198 -1.26 -17.69 21.66
N GLN A 199 0.01 -17.47 21.28
CA GLN A 199 0.53 -16.11 21.09
C GLN A 199 -0.18 -15.38 19.94
N LEU A 200 -0.47 -16.08 18.84
CA LEU A 200 -1.21 -15.50 17.71
C LEU A 200 -2.60 -15.02 18.14
N ASP A 201 -3.34 -15.85 18.88
CA ASP A 201 -4.68 -15.49 19.37
C ASP A 201 -4.64 -14.25 20.28
N ARG A 202 -3.67 -14.20 21.21
CA ARG A 202 -3.47 -13.04 22.09
C ARG A 202 -3.10 -11.77 21.29
N TYR A 203 -2.23 -11.90 20.29
CA TYR A 203 -1.84 -10.79 19.41
C TYR A 203 -3.05 -10.21 18.65
N LEU A 204 -3.90 -11.08 18.11
CA LEU A 204 -5.09 -10.68 17.35
C LEU A 204 -6.15 -10.03 18.27
N ALA A 205 -6.26 -10.47 19.53
CA ALA A 205 -7.17 -9.89 20.51
C ALA A 205 -6.74 -8.50 21.01
N CYS A 206 -5.45 -8.13 20.87
CA CYS A 206 -4.99 -6.80 21.28
C CYS A 206 -5.57 -5.69 20.39
N SER A 207 -5.99 -4.58 20.99
CA SER A 207 -6.45 -3.39 20.26
C SER A 207 -5.33 -2.46 19.77
N ALA A 208 -4.11 -2.62 20.30
CA ALA A 208 -2.95 -1.82 19.91
C ALA A 208 -2.54 -2.06 18.44
N ASP A 209 -2.13 -0.98 17.77
CA ASP A 209 -1.85 -0.90 16.34
C ASP A 209 -0.41 -0.47 16.00
N HIS A 210 0.45 -0.29 17.02
CA HIS A 210 1.84 0.10 16.88
C HIS A 210 2.79 -1.11 16.86
N MET A 211 3.93 -0.97 16.18
CA MET A 211 4.89 -2.06 15.94
C MET A 211 5.52 -2.65 17.20
N GLU A 212 5.70 -1.83 18.25
CA GLU A 212 6.27 -2.29 19.54
C GLU A 212 5.46 -3.42 20.19
N LEU A 213 4.17 -3.56 19.86
CA LEU A 213 3.31 -4.64 20.31
C LEU A 213 3.89 -6.03 19.98
N LEU A 214 4.56 -6.17 18.83
CA LEU A 214 5.11 -7.45 18.40
C LEU A 214 6.17 -7.97 19.37
N LYS A 215 6.88 -7.10 20.10
CA LYS A 215 7.90 -7.52 21.08
C LYS A 215 7.32 -8.37 22.21
N SER A 216 6.02 -8.25 22.48
CA SER A 216 5.29 -9.07 23.46
C SER A 216 4.93 -10.47 22.96
N PHE A 217 5.10 -10.75 21.66
CA PHE A 217 4.75 -12.01 21.01
C PHE A 217 5.91 -12.52 20.15
N PRO A 218 6.96 -13.12 20.75
CA PRO A 218 8.20 -13.43 20.04
C PRO A 218 8.03 -14.29 18.78
N ALA A 219 7.13 -15.27 18.79
CA ALA A 219 6.89 -16.13 17.63
C ALA A 219 6.24 -15.34 16.47
N VAL A 220 5.20 -14.56 16.80
CA VAL A 220 4.50 -13.68 15.85
C VAL A 220 5.43 -12.59 15.31
N CYS A 221 6.26 -12.00 16.17
CA CYS A 221 7.25 -10.99 15.81
C CYS A 221 8.25 -11.53 14.79
N LYS A 222 8.80 -12.71 15.04
CA LYS A 222 9.78 -13.33 14.15
C LYS A 222 9.19 -13.63 12.78
N LEU A 223 7.99 -14.19 12.72
CA LEU A 223 7.32 -14.44 11.45
C LEU A 223 6.96 -13.12 10.74
N SER A 224 6.46 -12.13 11.48
CA SER A 224 6.15 -10.80 10.94
C SER A 224 7.38 -10.18 10.29
N LEU A 225 8.54 -10.22 10.94
CA LEU A 225 9.80 -9.73 10.38
C LEU A 225 10.16 -10.47 9.08
N ARG A 226 10.10 -11.81 9.06
CA ARG A 226 10.40 -12.61 7.86
C ARG A 226 9.54 -12.19 6.67
N LEU A 227 8.23 -12.09 6.85
CA LEU A 227 7.29 -11.82 5.75
C LEU A 227 7.23 -10.34 5.35
N ASN A 228 7.59 -9.43 6.25
CA ASN A 228 7.51 -7.99 6.00
C ASN A 228 8.83 -7.32 5.64
N THR A 229 9.95 -8.04 5.61
CA THR A 229 11.24 -7.50 5.15
C THR A 229 11.28 -7.15 3.65
N PRO A 230 10.62 -7.90 2.74
CA PRO A 230 10.54 -7.50 1.34
C PRO A 230 9.85 -6.14 1.16
N LEU A 231 10.36 -5.34 0.22
CA LEU A 231 9.84 -4.00 -0.04
C LEU A 231 8.70 -4.03 -1.06
N PRO A 232 7.57 -3.31 -0.82
CA PRO A 232 6.47 -3.22 -1.78
C PRO A 232 6.80 -2.31 -2.98
N SER A 233 7.90 -1.55 -2.95
CA SER A 233 8.34 -0.68 -4.05
C SER A 233 9.86 -0.54 -4.12
N SER A 234 10.40 -0.50 -5.34
CA SER A 234 11.81 -0.16 -5.62
C SER A 234 12.16 1.29 -5.31
N ALA A 235 11.18 2.16 -5.08
CA ALA A 235 11.40 3.59 -4.88
C ALA A 235 12.32 3.90 -3.68
N ALA A 236 12.28 3.06 -2.64
CA ALA A 236 13.20 3.18 -1.51
C ALA A 236 14.67 3.02 -1.96
N CYS A 237 14.94 2.05 -2.84
CA CYS A 237 16.26 1.87 -3.44
C CYS A 237 16.63 3.01 -4.39
N GLU A 238 15.70 3.47 -5.22
CA GLU A 238 15.94 4.56 -6.19
C GLU A 238 16.36 5.87 -5.51
N ARG A 239 15.79 6.20 -4.34
CA ARG A 239 16.18 7.41 -3.60
C ARG A 239 17.61 7.35 -3.07
N LEU A 240 18.05 6.18 -2.60
CA LEU A 240 19.42 5.96 -2.18
C LEU A 240 20.41 6.25 -3.31
N PHE A 241 20.06 5.86 -4.55
CA PHE A 241 20.86 6.11 -5.74
C PHE A 241 20.69 7.50 -6.35
N SER A 242 19.66 8.27 -5.96
CA SER A 242 19.45 9.63 -6.46
C SER A 242 20.28 10.68 -5.71
N ILE A 243 20.85 10.31 -4.56
CA ILE A 243 21.74 11.13 -3.74
C ILE A 243 23.23 10.83 -4.05
N ALA A 244 23.50 9.71 -4.74
CA ALA A 244 24.83 9.26 -5.14
C ALA A 244 25.32 9.94 -6.42
#